data_AF-A0A378JM18-F1
#
_entry.id   AF-A0A378JM18-F1
#
_cell.length_a   1.000
_cell.length_b   1.000
_cell.length_c   1.000
_cell.angle_alpha   90.00
_cell.angle_beta   90.00
_cell.angle_gamma   90.00
#
_symmetry.space_group_name_H-M   'P 1'
#
loop_
_entity.id
_entity.type
_entity.pdbx_description
1 polymer ?
#
loop_
_entity_poly.entity_id
_entity_poly.type
_entity_poly.pdbx_seq_one_letter_code
_entity_poly.pdbx_strand_id
1 'polypeptide(L)'
;MSGLFSSISCFFNKQVTFPQLKAAVISGDVNFVKFYLSQPKCPLSNPMEDTGYPDEDGYNSTVVNSLLYEAIPHPEVLKILLNDGRFDPNENNKDAFYRCLYEGSIECLQLFYNNKRFSFPQDTLVKAAEVGGKDLIKFLLKLDTLENYQLFSEDTKVEARNIAGLHSDTDIMDMIEKHYQHASYYYPSHP
;
A
#
# COMPACT_ATOMS: atom_id res chain seq x y z
N MET A 1 -38.96 -44.29 2.09
CA MET A 1 -37.60 -43.94 2.56
C MET A 1 -37.05 -42.79 1.72
N SER A 2 -37.56 -41.58 1.93
CA SER A 2 -37.26 -40.42 1.07
C SER A 2 -37.28 -39.14 1.91
N GLY A 3 -36.32 -39.03 2.83
CA GLY A 3 -36.32 -37.94 3.81
C GLY A 3 -34.97 -37.56 4.41
N LEU A 4 -33.84 -37.87 3.76
CA LEU A 4 -32.51 -37.58 4.31
C LEU A 4 -31.56 -36.78 3.39
N PHE A 5 -31.94 -36.50 2.14
CA PHE A 5 -31.07 -35.76 1.22
C PHE A 5 -31.27 -34.24 1.20
N SER A 6 -32.29 -33.71 1.91
CA SER A 6 -32.56 -32.25 1.92
C SER A 6 -31.77 -31.46 2.97
N SER A 7 -31.10 -32.13 3.92
CA SER A 7 -30.43 -31.43 5.04
C SER A 7 -28.91 -31.31 4.88
N ILE A 8 -28.30 -32.05 3.95
CA ILE A 8 -26.85 -31.99 3.70
C ILE A 8 -26.48 -30.81 2.78
N SER A 9 -27.40 -30.38 1.90
CA SER A 9 -27.19 -29.22 1.03
C SER A 9 -27.25 -27.87 1.76
N CYS A 10 -27.76 -27.84 3.00
CA CYS A 10 -27.91 -26.59 3.76
C CYS A 10 -26.64 -26.20 4.53
N PHE A 11 -25.74 -27.16 4.83
CA PHE A 11 -24.48 -26.86 5.54
C PHE A 11 -23.33 -26.43 4.62
N PHE A 12 -23.37 -26.80 3.33
CA PHE A 12 -22.33 -26.45 2.35
C PHE A 12 -22.58 -25.13 1.60
N ASN A 13 -23.63 -24.38 1.95
CA ASN A 13 -24.12 -23.28 1.13
C ASN A 13 -24.08 -21.90 1.81
N LYS A 14 -23.27 -21.73 2.87
CA LYS A 14 -22.95 -20.39 3.34
C LYS A 14 -21.87 -19.81 2.42
N GLN A 15 -22.31 -18.99 1.47
CA GLN A 15 -21.40 -18.18 0.67
C GLN A 15 -20.52 -17.35 1.60
N VAL A 16 -19.22 -17.31 1.31
CA VAL A 16 -18.27 -16.46 2.03
C VAL A 16 -18.72 -15.02 1.91
N THR A 17 -18.80 -14.31 3.03
CA THR A 17 -19.16 -12.90 3.05
C THR A 17 -17.91 -12.03 3.08
N PHE A 18 -18.02 -10.80 2.57
CA PHE A 18 -16.89 -9.87 2.59
C PHE A 18 -16.40 -9.58 4.03
N PRO A 19 -17.29 -9.41 5.04
CA PRO A 19 -16.85 -9.28 6.43
C PRO A 19 -16.02 -10.45 6.96
N GLN A 20 -16.28 -11.69 6.51
CA GLN A 20 -15.45 -12.84 6.90
C GLN A 20 -14.04 -12.75 6.32
N LEU A 21 -13.94 -12.40 5.03
CA LEU A 21 -12.65 -12.18 4.38
C LEU A 21 -11.89 -11.00 5.03
N LYS A 22 -12.56 -9.86 5.22
CA LYS A 22 -12.00 -8.67 5.87
C LYS A 22 -11.49 -8.97 7.27
N ALA A 23 -12.25 -9.71 8.08
CA ALA A 23 -11.81 -10.10 9.41
C ALA A 23 -10.55 -10.99 9.38
N ALA A 24 -10.48 -11.95 8.46
CA ALA A 24 -9.29 -12.80 8.29
C ALA A 24 -8.06 -12.01 7.82
N VAL A 25 -8.26 -11.01 6.95
CA VAL A 25 -7.19 -10.10 6.52
C VAL A 25 -6.68 -9.27 7.70
N ILE A 26 -7.59 -8.62 8.45
CA ILE A 26 -7.24 -7.79 9.62
C ILE A 26 -6.53 -8.62 10.70
N SER A 27 -6.96 -9.87 10.92
CA SER A 27 -6.34 -10.76 11.90
C SER A 27 -5.02 -11.38 11.44
N GLY A 28 -4.66 -11.25 10.16
CA GLY A 28 -3.47 -11.89 9.58
C GLY A 28 -3.63 -13.40 9.35
N ASP A 29 -4.85 -13.95 9.34
CA ASP A 29 -5.05 -15.40 9.19
C ASP A 29 -4.90 -15.85 7.73
N VAL A 30 -3.66 -16.22 7.39
CA VAL A 30 -3.27 -16.71 6.06
C VAL A 30 -4.12 -17.90 5.59
N ASN A 31 -4.52 -18.80 6.49
CA ASN A 31 -5.26 -20.00 6.11
C ASN A 31 -6.70 -19.66 5.72
N PHE A 32 -7.36 -18.82 6.53
CA PHE A 32 -8.71 -18.35 6.19
C PHE A 32 -8.71 -17.46 4.95
N VAL A 33 -7.74 -16.56 4.78
CA VAL A 33 -7.62 -15.73 3.57
C VAL A 33 -7.53 -16.63 2.32
N LYS A 34 -6.64 -17.62 2.30
CA LYS A 34 -6.54 -18.56 1.17
C LYS A 34 -7.83 -19.35 0.95
N PHE A 35 -8.42 -19.87 2.04
CA PHE A 35 -9.66 -20.62 1.97
C PHE A 35 -10.80 -19.79 1.37
N TYR A 36 -10.97 -18.55 1.82
CA TYR A 36 -12.00 -17.64 1.34
C TYR A 36 -11.77 -17.22 -0.11
N LEU A 37 -10.54 -16.84 -0.49
CA LEU A 37 -10.21 -16.45 -1.86
C LEU A 37 -10.38 -17.60 -2.87
N SER A 38 -10.21 -18.86 -2.44
CA SER A 38 -10.44 -20.04 -3.29
C SER A 38 -11.90 -20.24 -3.69
N GLN A 39 -12.85 -19.56 -3.04
CA GLN A 39 -14.27 -19.70 -3.34
C GLN A 39 -14.66 -18.91 -4.60
N PRO A 40 -15.43 -19.50 -5.54
CA PRO A 40 -15.69 -18.93 -6.87
C PRO A 40 -16.52 -17.63 -6.88
N LYS A 41 -17.17 -17.28 -5.76
CA LYS A 41 -17.97 -16.06 -5.59
C LYS A 41 -17.57 -15.27 -4.35
N CYS A 42 -16.30 -15.34 -3.95
CA CYS A 42 -15.79 -14.57 -2.82
C CYS A 42 -15.93 -13.06 -3.12
N PRO A 43 -16.71 -12.31 -2.32
CA PRO A 43 -16.83 -10.86 -2.49
C PRO A 43 -15.56 -10.17 -2.00
N LEU A 44 -15.03 -9.24 -2.80
CA LEU A 44 -13.77 -8.54 -2.54
C LEU A 44 -13.96 -7.07 -2.12
N SER A 45 -15.18 -6.55 -2.24
CA SER A 45 -15.59 -5.24 -1.74
C SER A 45 -17.00 -5.32 -1.15
N ASN A 46 -17.34 -4.36 -0.28
CA ASN A 46 -18.69 -4.18 0.20
C ASN A 46 -19.37 -3.05 -0.59
N PRO A 47 -20.46 -3.31 -1.34
CA PRO A 47 -21.17 -2.27 -2.08
C PRO A 47 -21.68 -1.11 -1.20
N MET A 48 -21.88 -1.34 0.10
CA MET A 48 -22.32 -0.29 1.04
C MET A 48 -21.16 0.56 1.59
N GLU A 49 -19.90 0.08 1.50
CA GLU A 49 -18.71 0.89 1.81
C GLU A 49 -18.38 1.83 0.62
N ASP A 50 -18.63 1.38 -0.62
CA ASP A 50 -18.36 2.16 -1.86
C ASP A 50 -19.27 3.39 -2.06
N THR A 51 -20.41 3.49 -1.37
CA THR A 51 -21.32 4.64 -1.50
C THR A 51 -20.92 5.83 -0.64
N GLY A 52 -20.00 5.63 0.30
CA GLY A 52 -19.67 6.59 1.34
C GLY A 52 -20.88 7.02 2.19
N TYR A 53 -20.62 7.86 3.19
CA TYR A 53 -21.66 8.67 3.83
C TYR A 53 -21.40 10.13 3.41
N PRO A 54 -22.45 10.92 3.08
CA PRO A 54 -22.26 12.33 2.75
C PRO A 54 -21.72 13.07 3.98
N ASP A 55 -20.53 13.65 3.86
CA ASP A 55 -19.98 14.63 4.79
C ASP A 55 -20.12 16.05 4.24
N GLU A 56 -19.93 17.04 5.10
CA GLU A 56 -20.19 18.47 4.79
C GLU A 56 -19.10 19.11 3.91
N ASP A 57 -17.94 18.47 3.73
CA ASP A 57 -16.73 19.03 3.09
C ASP A 57 -16.27 18.29 1.82
N GLY A 58 -16.98 17.25 1.37
CA GLY A 58 -16.79 16.67 0.04
C GLY A 58 -15.60 15.73 -0.11
N TYR A 59 -15.09 15.19 1.00
CA TYR A 59 -14.08 14.12 1.03
C TYR A 59 -14.38 13.12 2.14
N ASN A 60 -15.14 12.06 1.83
CA ASN A 60 -15.36 10.98 2.78
C ASN A 60 -14.05 10.26 3.13
N SER A 61 -13.46 10.63 4.27
CA SER A 61 -12.27 10.03 4.85
C SER A 61 -12.54 8.73 5.63
N THR A 62 -13.79 8.24 5.67
CA THR A 62 -14.16 7.13 6.55
C THR A 62 -14.76 5.96 5.74
N VAL A 63 -13.87 5.03 5.39
CA VAL A 63 -14.09 3.60 5.08
C VAL A 63 -14.54 3.24 3.66
N VAL A 64 -13.62 3.39 2.70
CA VAL A 64 -13.38 2.31 1.72
C VAL A 64 -12.05 1.69 2.12
N ASN A 65 -12.03 0.88 3.19
CA ASN A 65 -10.79 0.21 3.57
C ASN A 65 -10.59 -0.99 2.63
N SER A 66 -9.78 -0.77 1.59
CA SER A 66 -9.27 -1.83 0.74
C SER A 66 -8.71 -2.97 1.59
N LEU A 67 -8.91 -4.23 1.17
CA LEU A 67 -8.26 -5.37 1.81
C LEU A 67 -6.73 -5.28 1.70
N LEU A 68 -6.19 -4.62 0.66
CA LEU A 68 -4.75 -4.34 0.58
C LEU A 68 -4.31 -3.38 1.69
N TYR A 69 -5.11 -2.35 1.98
CA TYR A 69 -4.86 -1.42 3.09
C TYR A 69 -4.88 -2.13 4.44
N GLU A 70 -5.85 -3.02 4.65
CA GLU A 70 -5.96 -3.79 5.91
C GLU A 70 -4.86 -4.85 6.07
N ALA A 71 -4.25 -5.29 4.97
CA ALA A 71 -3.19 -6.29 4.98
C ALA A 71 -1.80 -5.73 5.30
N ILE A 72 -1.62 -4.40 5.37
CA ILE A 72 -0.30 -3.79 5.59
C ILE A 72 0.42 -4.26 6.86
N PRO A 73 -0.26 -4.49 8.01
CA PRO A 73 0.37 -5.09 9.20
C PRO A 73 0.80 -6.55 9.01
N HIS A 74 0.35 -7.23 7.95
CA HIS A 74 0.55 -8.65 7.70
C HIS A 74 1.13 -8.90 6.29
N PRO A 75 2.46 -8.76 6.10
CA PRO A 75 3.10 -8.87 4.77
C PRO A 75 2.77 -10.16 4.00
N GLU A 76 2.65 -11.30 4.69
CA GLU A 76 2.26 -12.57 4.05
C GLU A 76 0.81 -12.55 3.53
N VAL A 77 -0.11 -11.87 4.21
CA VAL A 77 -1.47 -11.65 3.70
C VAL A 77 -1.43 -10.70 2.51
N LEU A 78 -0.70 -9.59 2.62
CA LEU A 78 -0.55 -8.63 1.53
C LEU A 78 -0.01 -9.31 0.26
N LYS A 79 1.01 -10.16 0.40
CA LYS A 79 1.57 -10.95 -0.69
C LYS A 79 0.54 -11.87 -1.34
N ILE A 80 -0.35 -12.49 -0.56
CA ILE A 80 -1.43 -13.32 -1.10
C ILE A 80 -2.40 -12.47 -1.91
N LEU A 81 -2.85 -11.33 -1.38
CA LEU A 81 -3.77 -10.43 -2.07
C LEU A 81 -3.17 -9.86 -3.35
N LEU A 82 -1.90 -9.41 -3.32
CA LEU A 82 -1.20 -8.87 -4.48
C LEU A 82 -0.99 -9.88 -5.62
N ASN A 83 -0.89 -11.17 -5.28
CA ASN A 83 -0.78 -12.27 -6.25
C ASN A 83 -2.14 -12.73 -6.79
N ASP A 84 -3.23 -12.41 -6.10
CA ASP A 84 -4.58 -12.67 -6.60
C ASP A 84 -4.92 -11.59 -7.65
N GLY A 85 -5.11 -12.04 -8.89
CA GLY A 85 -5.31 -11.16 -10.04
C GLY A 85 -6.57 -10.30 -9.97
N ARG A 86 -7.47 -10.56 -9.02
CA ARG A 86 -8.70 -9.78 -8.81
C ARG A 86 -8.48 -8.49 -8.03
N PHE A 87 -7.38 -8.36 -7.29
CA PHE A 87 -7.00 -7.12 -6.61
C PHE A 87 -6.16 -6.24 -7.54
N ASP A 88 -6.46 -4.95 -7.64
CA ASP A 88 -5.60 -3.99 -8.34
C ASP A 88 -4.65 -3.35 -7.32
N PRO A 89 -3.32 -3.54 -7.43
CA PRO A 89 -2.38 -2.91 -6.51
C PRO A 89 -2.35 -1.39 -6.59
N ASN A 90 -3.04 -0.77 -7.57
CA ASN A 90 -3.14 0.68 -7.73
C ASN A 90 -4.52 1.24 -7.31
N GLU A 91 -5.40 0.42 -6.72
CA GLU A 91 -6.73 0.85 -6.27
C GLU A 91 -6.67 1.96 -5.22
N ASN A 92 -7.79 2.67 -5.02
CA ASN A 92 -7.95 3.69 -3.99
C ASN A 92 -6.81 4.72 -3.90
N ASN A 93 -6.34 5.22 -5.06
CA ASN A 93 -5.21 6.16 -5.13
C ASN A 93 -3.94 5.63 -4.43
N LYS A 94 -3.74 4.30 -4.42
CA LYS A 94 -2.59 3.63 -3.80
C LYS A 94 -2.51 3.85 -2.28
N ASP A 95 -3.65 3.99 -1.60
CA ASP A 95 -3.77 4.13 -0.14
C ASP A 95 -2.92 3.10 0.63
N ALA A 96 -2.95 1.83 0.23
CA ALA A 96 -2.23 0.74 0.85
C ALA A 96 -0.71 0.93 0.74
N PHE A 97 -0.23 1.39 -0.41
CA PHE A 97 1.18 1.70 -0.62
C PHE A 97 1.62 2.90 0.23
N TYR A 98 0.83 3.99 0.28
CA TYR A 98 1.16 5.12 1.14
C TYR A 98 1.13 4.75 2.62
N ARG A 99 0.20 3.88 3.05
CA ARG A 99 0.23 3.31 4.41
C ARG A 99 1.55 2.59 4.69
N CYS A 100 2.10 1.84 3.73
CA CYS A 100 3.41 1.21 3.91
C CYS A 100 4.53 2.23 4.15
N LEU A 101 4.49 3.36 3.45
CA LEU A 101 5.46 4.45 3.64
C LEU A 101 5.35 5.06 5.04
N TYR A 102 4.13 5.37 5.49
CA TYR A 102 3.88 5.94 6.82
C TYR A 102 4.28 4.99 7.95
N GLU A 103 4.02 3.70 7.80
CA GLU A 103 4.39 2.67 8.79
C GLU A 103 5.89 2.30 8.69
N GLY A 104 6.62 2.80 7.69
CA GLY A 104 8.02 2.44 7.44
C GLY A 104 8.22 0.97 7.06
N SER A 105 7.19 0.29 6.53
CA SER A 105 7.20 -1.15 6.25
C SER A 105 7.96 -1.46 4.96
N ILE A 106 9.27 -1.66 5.09
CA ILE A 106 10.17 -2.03 3.97
C ILE A 106 9.76 -3.36 3.33
N GLU A 107 9.28 -4.33 4.12
CA GLU A 107 8.84 -5.63 3.60
C GLU A 107 7.62 -5.48 2.67
N CYS A 108 6.61 -4.70 3.08
CA CYS A 108 5.45 -4.43 2.23
C CYS A 108 5.84 -3.63 0.98
N LEU A 109 6.75 -2.66 1.09
CA LEU A 109 7.27 -1.93 -0.08
C LEU A 109 7.98 -2.84 -1.07
N GLN A 110 8.73 -3.85 -0.61
CA GLN A 110 9.33 -4.86 -1.48
C GLN A 110 8.26 -5.68 -2.22
N LEU A 111 7.13 -5.98 -1.57
CA LEU A 111 6.03 -6.70 -2.21
C LEU A 111 5.38 -5.86 -3.33
N PHE A 112 5.14 -4.57 -3.09
CA PHE A 112 4.68 -3.65 -4.14
C PHE A 112 5.72 -3.50 -5.26
N TYR A 113 7.01 -3.38 -4.91
CA TYR A 113 8.10 -3.28 -5.88
C TYR A 113 8.17 -4.47 -6.84
N ASN A 114 8.05 -5.67 -6.29
CA ASN A 114 8.12 -6.90 -7.08
C ASN A 114 6.83 -7.20 -7.86
N ASN A 115 5.75 -6.45 -7.63
CA ASN A 115 4.50 -6.63 -8.34
C ASN A 115 4.53 -5.90 -9.69
N LYS A 116 4.58 -6.67 -10.79
CA LYS A 116 4.63 -6.12 -12.16
C LYS A 116 3.42 -5.26 -12.56
N ARG A 117 2.29 -5.37 -11.84
CA ARG A 117 1.07 -4.58 -12.08
C ARG A 117 1.08 -3.27 -11.31
N PHE A 118 1.99 -3.10 -10.35
CA PHE A 118 2.09 -1.89 -9.56
C PHE A 118 2.87 -0.79 -10.29
N SER A 119 2.38 0.44 -10.22
CA SER A 119 3.04 1.62 -10.76
C SER A 119 3.50 2.51 -9.61
N PHE A 120 4.82 2.76 -9.51
CA PHE A 120 5.38 3.61 -8.46
C PHE A 120 4.93 5.06 -8.62
N PRO A 121 4.42 5.69 -7.55
CA PRO A 121 4.22 7.12 -7.51
C PRO A 121 5.55 7.88 -7.60
N GLN A 122 5.59 8.95 -8.39
CA GLN A 122 6.76 9.81 -8.49
C GLN A 122 7.04 10.55 -7.17
N ASP A 123 6.01 10.87 -6.39
CA ASP A 123 6.12 11.56 -5.10
C ASP A 123 6.54 10.63 -3.94
N THR A 124 6.78 9.33 -4.19
CA THR A 124 7.15 8.35 -3.16
C THR A 124 8.33 8.81 -2.30
N LEU A 125 9.39 9.32 -2.92
CA LEU A 125 10.58 9.76 -2.20
C LEU A 125 10.32 11.03 -1.37
N VAL A 126 9.48 11.94 -1.89
CA VAL A 126 9.05 13.15 -1.18
C VAL A 126 8.24 12.74 0.06
N LYS A 127 7.26 11.84 -0.09
CA LYS A 127 6.47 11.32 1.03
C LYS A 127 7.31 10.58 2.06
N ALA A 128 8.29 9.79 1.63
CA ALA A 128 9.21 9.15 2.56
C ALA A 128 10.06 10.18 3.35
N ALA A 129 10.42 11.32 2.74
CA ALA A 129 11.17 12.38 3.40
C ALA A 129 10.30 13.19 4.36
N GLU A 130 9.01 13.40 4.05
CA GLU A 130 8.02 13.97 4.99
C GLU A 130 7.91 13.13 6.27
N VAL A 131 7.94 11.80 6.13
CA VAL A 131 7.87 10.86 7.27
C VAL A 131 9.16 10.81 8.09
N GLY A 132 10.32 11.14 7.51
CA GLY A 132 11.62 11.13 8.22
C GLY A 132 12.24 9.74 8.43
N GLY A 133 11.78 8.72 7.70
CA GLY A 133 12.27 7.35 7.85
C GLY A 133 13.63 7.11 7.18
N LYS A 134 14.75 7.22 7.91
CA LYS A 134 16.11 7.04 7.35
C LYS A 134 16.31 5.69 6.64
N ASP A 135 15.90 4.59 7.27
CA ASP A 135 16.02 3.25 6.66
C ASP A 135 15.13 3.11 5.41
N LEU A 136 13.96 3.75 5.42
CA LEU A 136 13.05 3.81 4.28
C LEU A 136 13.69 4.59 3.11
N ILE A 137 14.23 5.77 3.36
CA ILE A 137 14.94 6.57 2.35
C ILE A 137 16.13 5.78 1.79
N LYS A 138 16.93 5.17 2.66
CA LYS A 138 18.08 4.35 2.26
C LYS A 138 17.64 3.21 1.33
N PHE A 139 16.53 2.56 1.67
CA PHE A 139 15.98 1.48 0.87
C PHE A 139 15.48 1.99 -0.49
N LEU A 140 14.71 3.08 -0.53
CA LEU A 140 14.19 3.66 -1.77
C LEU A 140 15.30 4.15 -2.72
N LEU A 141 16.32 4.83 -2.19
CA LEU A 141 17.48 5.27 -2.98
C LEU A 141 18.30 4.09 -3.51
N LYS A 142 18.38 2.98 -2.75
CA LYS A 142 19.01 1.75 -3.24
C LYS A 142 18.19 1.08 -4.34
N LEU A 143 16.85 1.15 -4.29
CA LEU A 143 16.00 0.64 -5.36
C LEU A 143 16.16 1.46 -6.65
N ASP A 144 16.27 2.78 -6.53
CA ASP A 144 16.48 3.71 -7.66
C ASP A 144 17.81 3.47 -8.39
N THR A 145 18.83 2.93 -7.72
CA THR A 145 20.13 2.62 -8.36
C THR A 145 20.19 1.27 -9.05
N LEU A 146 19.15 0.43 -8.94
CA LEU A 146 19.13 -0.87 -9.63
C LEU A 146 18.90 -0.64 -11.12
N GLU A 147 19.73 -1.28 -11.96
CA GLU A 147 20.04 -1.01 -13.38
C GLU A 147 18.86 -0.82 -14.36
N ASN A 148 17.61 -1.00 -13.94
CA ASN A 148 16.43 -0.99 -14.79
C ASN A 148 15.39 0.10 -14.46
N TYR A 149 15.60 0.92 -13.43
CA TYR A 149 14.57 1.88 -13.01
C TYR A 149 15.18 3.19 -12.49
N GLN A 150 15.13 4.25 -13.29
CA GLN A 150 15.19 5.62 -12.79
C GLN A 150 13.83 5.92 -12.15
N LEU A 151 13.60 5.41 -10.94
CA LEU A 151 12.31 5.50 -10.23
C LEU A 151 11.95 6.94 -9.93
N PHE A 152 12.94 7.75 -9.54
CA PHE A 152 12.75 9.13 -9.15
C PHE A 152 13.46 10.08 -10.10
N SER A 153 12.72 11.08 -10.57
CA SER A 153 13.32 12.21 -11.29
C SER A 153 14.28 13.00 -10.41
N GLU A 154 15.19 13.74 -11.02
CA GLU A 154 16.10 14.65 -10.32
C GLU A 154 15.34 15.71 -9.53
N ASP A 155 14.25 16.24 -10.09
CA ASP A 155 13.36 17.21 -9.42
C ASP A 155 12.75 16.61 -8.14
N THR A 156 12.31 15.35 -8.20
CA THR A 156 11.79 14.61 -7.03
C THR A 156 12.85 14.47 -5.94
N LYS A 157 14.11 14.18 -6.30
CA LYS A 157 15.21 14.06 -5.33
C LYS A 157 15.51 15.40 -4.66
N VAL A 158 15.53 16.49 -5.44
CA VAL A 158 15.71 17.84 -4.90
C VAL A 158 14.56 18.24 -3.97
N GLU A 159 13.33 17.96 -4.35
CA GLU A 159 12.15 18.23 -3.52
C GLU A 159 12.20 17.46 -2.19
N ALA A 160 12.46 16.16 -2.24
CA ALA A 160 12.58 15.32 -1.05
C ALA A 160 13.69 15.80 -0.12
N ARG A 161 14.83 16.24 -0.66
CA ARG A 161 15.91 16.86 0.13
C ARG A 161 15.45 18.15 0.80
N ASN A 162 14.74 19.01 0.08
CA ASN A 162 14.27 20.28 0.63
C ASN A 162 13.28 20.06 1.78
N ILE A 163 12.38 19.09 1.65
CA ILE A 163 11.49 18.65 2.73
C ILE A 163 12.28 18.17 3.95
N ALA A 164 13.29 17.32 3.75
CA ALA A 164 14.17 16.89 4.85
C ALA A 164 14.88 18.08 5.53
N GLY A 165 15.28 19.08 4.75
CA GLY A 165 15.84 20.34 5.25
C GLY A 165 14.87 21.16 6.10
N LEU A 166 13.59 21.24 5.73
CA LEU A 166 12.55 21.88 6.56
C LEU A 166 12.39 21.19 7.91
N HIS A 167 12.60 19.87 7.96
CA HIS A 167 12.59 19.08 9.20
C HIS A 167 13.96 19.04 9.92
N SER A 168 14.97 19.74 9.40
CA SER A 168 16.36 19.71 9.91
C SER A 168 17.01 18.31 9.92
N ASP A 169 16.54 17.39 9.08
CA ASP A 169 17.02 16.01 8.97
C ASP A 169 18.26 15.91 8.04
N THR A 170 19.39 16.41 8.54
CA THR A 170 20.67 16.48 7.81
C THR A 170 21.15 15.14 7.26
N ASP A 171 20.93 14.03 7.98
CA ASP A 171 21.29 12.69 7.50
C ASP A 171 20.54 12.31 6.22
N ILE A 172 19.24 12.63 6.13
CA ILE A 172 18.43 12.34 4.94
C ILE A 172 18.88 13.23 3.78
N MET A 173 19.17 14.51 4.05
CA MET A 173 19.72 15.41 3.04
C MET A 173 21.00 14.85 2.43
N ASP A 174 21.98 14.48 3.27
CA ASP A 174 23.26 13.92 2.85
C ASP A 174 23.10 12.59 2.08
N MET A 175 22.13 11.77 2.49
CA MET A 175 21.82 10.52 1.82
C MET A 175 21.27 10.77 0.41
N ILE A 176 20.31 11.68 0.25
CA ILE A 176 19.73 11.98 -1.05
C ILE A 176 20.80 12.66 -1.93
N GLU A 177 21.56 13.63 -1.41
CA GLU A 177 22.65 14.31 -2.15
C GLU A 177 23.70 13.36 -2.73
N LYS A 178 24.02 12.25 -2.04
CA LYS A 178 24.96 11.25 -2.58
C LYS A 178 24.42 10.50 -3.80
N HIS A 179 23.10 10.49 -3.98
CA HIS A 179 22.39 9.76 -5.03
C HIS A 179 21.95 10.65 -6.20
N TYR A 180 22.42 11.90 -6.26
CA TYR A 180 22.34 12.74 -7.47
C TYR A 180 23.47 13.79 -7.55
N GLN A 181 23.89 14.16 -8.76
CA GLN A 181 24.88 15.23 -8.92
C GLN A 181 24.20 16.60 -8.97
N HIS A 182 24.80 17.57 -8.27
CA HIS A 182 24.31 18.93 -8.06
C HIS A 182 23.65 19.56 -9.29
N ALA A 183 22.32 19.70 -9.27
CA ALA A 183 21.69 20.91 -9.75
C ALA A 183 21.79 21.93 -8.62
N SER A 184 22.83 22.75 -8.67
CA SER A 184 23.03 23.92 -7.83
C SER A 184 21.87 24.91 -7.99
N TYR A 185 20.77 24.69 -7.28
CA TYR A 185 19.76 25.70 -7.01
C TYR A 185 19.63 25.88 -5.50
N TYR A 186 20.58 26.69 -5.01
CA TYR A 186 20.55 27.37 -3.74
C TYR A 186 19.27 28.22 -3.68
N TYR A 187 18.24 27.79 -2.94
CA TYR A 187 17.20 28.72 -2.51
C TYR A 187 17.71 29.39 -1.23
N PRO A 188 18.05 30.69 -1.27
CA PRO A 188 18.39 31.39 -0.04
C PRO A 188 17.15 31.42 0.84
N SER A 189 17.32 30.90 2.06
CA SER A 189 16.44 31.16 3.19
C SER A 189 16.07 32.64 3.16
N HIS A 190 14.79 32.93 2.92
CA HIS A 190 14.27 34.29 2.89
C HIS A 190 14.38 34.93 4.29
N PRO A 191 14.58 36.26 4.35
CA PRO A 191 15.14 36.98 5.49
C PRO A 191 14.29 36.98 6.76
#